data_AF-A0A8X6I054-F1
#
_entry.id   AF-A0A8X6I054-F1
#
_cell.length_a   1.000
_cell.length_b   1.000
_cell.length_c   1.000
_cell.angle_alpha   90.00
_cell.angle_beta   90.00
_cell.angle_gamma   90.00
#
_symmetry.space_group_name_H-M   'P 1'
#
loop_
_entity.id
_entity.type
_entity.pdbx_description
1 polymer ?
#
loop_
_entity_poly.entity_id
_entity_poly.type
_entity_poly.pdbx_seq_one_letter_code
_entity_poly.pdbx_strand_id
1 'polypeptide(L)'
;MNFLELIRPHLCHDPDRMSIIAFVNQPPAVKCETCHQTPIPNVYHFIREAANVDLLGACHLAQMYHILTGDEQVPVPFALVSVEGILPKRVDDQPIRRLYASVKILKALNAPFTQNATMDAPTEEMQHF
;
A
#
# COMPACT_ATOMS: atom_id res chain seq x y z
N MET A 1 14.99 -4.16 0.77
CA MET A 1 14.12 -4.91 1.70
C MET A 1 12.79 -5.12 0.99
N ASN A 2 12.29 -6.36 0.91
CA ASN A 2 11.02 -6.66 0.22
C ASN A 2 9.88 -6.83 1.26
N PHE A 3 8.64 -7.00 0.79
CA PHE A 3 7.48 -7.17 1.67
C PHE A 3 7.61 -8.35 2.64
N LEU A 4 8.08 -9.51 2.19
CA LEU A 4 8.19 -10.72 3.04
C LEU A 4 9.23 -10.55 4.15
N GLU A 5 10.31 -9.82 3.89
CA GLU A 5 11.32 -9.46 4.90
C GLU A 5 10.72 -8.55 5.98
N LEU A 6 9.87 -7.58 5.60
CA LEU A 6 9.21 -6.67 6.55
C LEU A 6 8.28 -7.39 7.51
N ILE A 7 7.62 -8.47 7.06
CA ILE A 7 6.65 -9.22 7.87
C ILE A 7 7.26 -10.46 8.52
N ARG A 8 8.58 -10.65 8.48
CA ARG A 8 9.28 -11.82 9.05
C ARG A 8 8.78 -12.21 10.46
N PRO A 9 8.50 -11.30 11.41
CA PRO A 9 7.98 -11.67 12.72
C PRO A 9 6.63 -12.41 12.72
N HIS A 10 5.87 -12.33 11.63
CA HIS A 10 4.57 -12.96 11.45
C HIS A 10 4.63 -14.26 10.64
N LEU A 11 5.82 -14.64 10.18
CA LEU A 11 6.05 -15.82 9.35
C LEU A 11 6.44 -17.01 10.23
N CYS A 12 6.01 -18.20 9.85
CA CYS A 12 6.39 -19.44 10.55
C CYS A 12 7.76 -20.01 10.12
N HIS A 13 8.29 -19.56 8.99
CA HIS A 13 9.60 -19.94 8.43
C HIS A 13 10.22 -18.71 7.73
N ASP A 14 11.44 -18.87 7.21
CA ASP A 14 12.15 -17.80 6.51
C ASP A 14 11.38 -17.26 5.28
N PRO A 15 11.56 -15.97 4.92
CA PRO A 15 10.87 -15.35 3.79
C PRO A 15 11.05 -16.04 2.44
N ASP A 16 12.16 -16.75 2.20
CA ASP A 16 12.42 -17.55 1.00
C ASP A 16 11.52 -18.79 0.89
N ARG A 17 10.85 -19.17 1.99
CA ARG A 17 9.87 -20.28 2.06
C ARG A 17 8.43 -19.78 2.03
N MET A 18 8.22 -18.51 1.74
CA MET A 18 6.91 -17.88 1.71
C MET A 18 6.53 -17.47 0.29
N SER A 19 5.29 -17.77 -0.08
CA SER A 19 4.72 -17.41 -1.36
C SER A 19 3.45 -16.59 -1.15
N ILE A 20 3.30 -15.52 -1.93
CA ILE A 20 2.06 -14.76 -2.00
C ILE A 20 1.15 -15.47 -2.99
N ILE A 21 -0.02 -15.90 -2.52
CA ILE A 21 -1.03 -16.55 -3.34
C ILE A 21 -2.22 -15.61 -3.51
N ALA A 22 -2.63 -15.40 -4.75
CA ALA A 22 -3.84 -14.65 -5.09
C ALA A 22 -4.87 -15.64 -5.65
N PHE A 23 -6.09 -15.59 -5.13
CA PHE A 23 -7.21 -16.37 -5.65
C PHE A 23 -8.19 -15.45 -6.36
N VAL A 24 -8.92 -15.99 -7.35
CA VAL A 24 -10.01 -15.26 -8.00
C VAL A 24 -11.07 -14.92 -6.93
N ASN A 25 -11.40 -13.63 -6.82
CA ASN A 25 -12.38 -13.09 -5.86
C ASN A 25 -12.04 -13.27 -4.37
N GLN A 26 -10.78 -13.51 -3.99
CA GLN A 26 -10.37 -13.48 -2.59
C GLN A 26 -9.15 -12.58 -2.39
N PRO A 27 -9.03 -11.95 -1.22
CA PRO A 27 -7.82 -11.21 -0.88
C PRO A 27 -6.58 -12.11 -0.95
N PRO A 28 -5.44 -11.57 -1.37
CA PRO A 28 -4.19 -12.32 -1.41
C PRO A 28 -3.77 -12.75 0.00
N ALA A 29 -3.06 -13.88 0.07
CA ALA A 29 -2.59 -14.49 1.30
C ALA A 29 -1.10 -14.83 1.21
N VAL A 30 -0.43 -14.97 2.35
CA VAL A 30 0.94 -15.51 2.44
C VAL A 30 0.86 -16.95 2.89
N LYS A 31 1.35 -17.87 2.07
CA LYS A 31 1.42 -19.31 2.35
C LYS A 31 2.87 -19.73 2.52
N CYS A 32 3.12 -20.53 3.55
CA CYS A 32 4.40 -21.20 3.73
C CYS A 32 4.46 -22.46 2.86
N GLU A 33 5.53 -22.61 2.09
CA GLU A 33 5.73 -23.77 1.23
C GLU A 33 6.24 -25.00 2.01
N THR A 34 6.83 -24.79 3.20
CA THR A 34 7.40 -25.85 4.03
C THR A 34 6.34 -26.56 4.87
N CYS A 35 5.52 -25.82 5.62
CA CYS A 35 4.48 -26.39 6.47
C CYS A 35 3.06 -26.27 5.91
N HIS A 36 2.91 -25.68 4.72
CA HIS A 36 1.63 -25.45 4.02
C HIS A 36 0.59 -24.62 4.78
N GLN A 37 0.97 -23.99 5.90
CA GLN A 37 0.13 -23.05 6.64
C GLN A 37 0.04 -21.71 5.91
N THR A 38 -1.00 -20.96 6.24
CA THR A 38 -1.24 -19.61 5.72
C THR A 38 -1.09 -18.59 6.85
N PRO A 39 0.15 -18.26 7.27
CA PRO A 39 0.39 -17.38 8.42
C PRO A 39 -0.29 -16.00 8.28
N ILE A 40 -0.46 -15.52 7.05
CA ILE A 40 -1.26 -14.32 6.76
C ILE A 40 -2.37 -14.71 5.77
N PRO A 41 -3.59 -15.00 6.25
CA PRO A 41 -4.69 -15.45 5.38
C PRO A 41 -5.30 -14.33 4.53
N ASN A 42 -5.03 -13.07 4.89
CA ASN A 42 -5.53 -11.90 4.17
C ASN A 42 -4.53 -10.74 4.32
N VAL A 43 -3.74 -10.50 3.28
CA VAL A 43 -2.71 -9.45 3.25
C VAL A 43 -3.32 -8.06 3.36
N TYR A 44 -4.49 -7.81 2.75
CA TYR A 44 -5.15 -6.51 2.81
C TYR A 44 -5.61 -6.17 4.23
N HIS A 45 -6.19 -7.15 4.92
CA HIS A 45 -6.56 -7.01 6.32
C HIS A 45 -5.32 -6.81 7.19
N PHE A 46 -4.26 -7.57 6.95
CA PHE A 46 -2.99 -7.44 7.68
C PHE A 46 -2.41 -6.02 7.60
N ILE A 47 -2.35 -5.43 6.39
CA ILE A 47 -1.90 -4.04 6.19
C ILE A 47 -2.80 -3.04 6.92
N ARG A 48 -4.12 -3.25 6.87
CA ARG A 48 -5.11 -2.38 7.53
C ARG A 48 -4.95 -2.38 9.05
N GLU A 49 -4.75 -3.55 9.66
CA GLU A 49 -4.53 -3.67 11.09
C GLU A 49 -3.22 -3.00 11.51
N ALA A 50 -2.15 -3.14 10.71
CA ALA A 50 -0.90 -2.43 10.95
C ALA A 50 -1.09 -0.91 11.01
N ALA A 51 -2.00 -0.35 10.20
CA ALA A 51 -2.29 1.08 10.16
C ALA A 51 -2.92 1.63 11.44
N ASN A 52 -3.51 0.77 12.27
CA ASN A 52 -4.05 1.16 13.58
C ASN A 52 -2.95 1.35 14.63
N VAL A 53 -1.76 0.80 14.39
CA VAL A 53 -0.59 0.90 15.28
C VAL A 53 0.41 1.93 14.74
N ASP A 54 0.75 1.82 13.46
CA ASP A 54 1.69 2.69 12.77
C ASP A 54 1.23 2.93 11.33
N LEU A 55 0.66 4.11 11.10
CA LEU A 55 0.18 4.51 9.78
C LEU A 55 1.31 4.56 8.74
N LEU A 56 2.48 5.09 9.10
CA LEU A 56 3.59 5.23 8.15
C LEU A 56 4.20 3.87 7.82
N GLY A 57 4.36 3.02 8.83
CA GLY A 57 4.76 1.62 8.65
C GLY A 57 3.81 0.86 7.73
N ALA A 58 2.50 1.05 7.90
CA ALA A 58 1.49 0.41 7.06
C ALA A 58 1.49 0.95 5.61
N CYS A 59 1.69 2.26 5.40
CA CYS A 59 1.93 2.83 4.06
C CYS A 59 3.11 2.16 3.37
N HIS A 60 4.25 2.08 4.08
CA HIS A 60 5.47 1.48 3.55
C HIS A 60 5.27 0.00 3.21
N LEU A 61 4.56 -0.72 4.08
CA LEU A 61 4.22 -2.13 3.87
C LEU A 61 3.36 -2.32 2.61
N ALA A 62 2.30 -1.52 2.43
CA ALA A 62 1.46 -1.54 1.24
C ALA A 62 2.25 -1.25 -0.04
N GLN A 63 3.16 -0.27 0.02
CA GLN A 63 4.04 0.07 -1.10
C GLN A 63 4.99 -1.08 -1.45
N MET A 64 5.63 -1.72 -0.45
CA MET A 64 6.52 -2.86 -0.71
C MET A 64 5.76 -4.07 -1.26
N TYR A 65 4.52 -4.28 -0.82
CA TYR A 65 3.65 -5.30 -1.40
C TYR A 65 3.35 -5.00 -2.87
N HIS A 66 2.91 -3.79 -3.20
CA HIS A 66 2.65 -3.37 -4.58
C HIS A 66 3.88 -3.53 -5.48
N ILE A 67 5.07 -3.13 -5.02
CA ILE A 67 6.32 -3.30 -5.79
C ILE A 67 6.62 -4.77 -6.06
N LEU A 68 6.32 -5.66 -5.10
CA LEU A 68 6.59 -7.08 -5.23
C LEU A 68 5.61 -7.80 -6.16
N THR A 69 4.32 -7.44 -6.11
CA THR A 69 3.25 -8.18 -6.79
C THR A 69 2.68 -7.49 -8.03
N GLY A 70 2.91 -6.18 -8.19
CA GLY A 70 2.24 -5.34 -9.18
C GLY A 70 0.77 -5.07 -8.86
N ASP A 71 0.29 -5.47 -7.67
CA ASP A 71 -1.12 -5.36 -7.30
C ASP A 71 -1.49 -3.90 -7.01
N GLU A 72 -2.22 -3.29 -7.94
CA GLU A 72 -2.68 -1.91 -7.85
C GLU A 72 -3.88 -1.71 -6.91
N GLN A 73 -4.49 -2.82 -6.45
CA GLN A 73 -5.70 -2.81 -5.63
C GLN A 73 -5.41 -2.95 -4.15
N VAL A 74 -4.14 -3.13 -3.76
CA VAL A 74 -3.73 -3.13 -2.36
C VAL A 74 -4.22 -1.85 -1.68
N PRO A 75 -4.94 -1.96 -0.55
CA PRO A 75 -5.42 -0.79 0.17
C PRO A 75 -4.24 -0.08 0.81
N VAL A 76 -4.16 1.23 0.61
CA VAL A 76 -3.18 2.08 1.29
C VAL A 76 -3.92 2.87 2.37
N PRO A 77 -3.53 2.72 3.64
CA PRO A 77 -4.02 3.59 4.68
C PRO A 77 -3.32 4.96 4.54
N PHE A 78 -4.03 6.08 4.44
CA PHE A 78 -3.36 7.39 4.44
C PHE A 78 -4.15 8.47 5.19
N ALA A 79 -3.41 9.46 5.70
CA ALA A 79 -3.96 10.66 6.32
C ALA A 79 -3.57 11.88 5.49
N LEU A 80 -4.54 12.73 5.19
CA LEU A 80 -4.28 14.05 4.61
C LEU A 80 -3.97 15.03 5.74
N VAL A 81 -2.85 15.73 5.64
CA VAL A 81 -2.47 16.77 6.62
C VAL A 81 -2.72 18.14 5.99
N SER A 82 -3.64 18.92 6.54
CA SER A 82 -3.88 20.31 6.12
C SER A 82 -2.85 21.26 6.74
N VAL A 83 -2.52 22.34 6.01
CA VAL A 83 -1.54 23.37 6.40
C VAL A 83 -1.96 24.12 7.67
N GLU A 84 -3.25 24.19 7.97
CA GLU A 84 -3.82 24.92 9.13
C GLU A 84 -3.90 24.07 10.42
N GLY A 85 -3.40 22.84 10.39
CA GLY A 85 -3.50 21.90 11.51
C GLY A 85 -4.59 20.86 11.26
N ILE A 86 -4.12 19.66 10.92
CA ILE A 86 -4.73 18.33 11.08
C ILE A 86 -6.27 18.34 11.09
N LEU A 87 -6.88 18.20 9.92
CA LEU A 87 -8.12 17.44 9.81
C LEU A 87 -7.73 15.96 9.68
N PRO A 88 -7.87 15.10 10.71
CA PRO A 88 -7.57 13.69 10.61
C PRO A 88 -8.71 13.00 9.85
N LYS A 89 -8.94 13.37 8.59
CA LYS A 89 -9.80 12.60 7.70
C LYS A 89 -8.96 11.43 7.20
N ARG A 90 -9.01 10.34 7.97
CA ARG A 90 -8.49 9.04 7.53
C ARG A 90 -9.35 8.60 6.35
N VAL A 91 -8.71 8.36 5.21
CA VAL A 91 -9.39 7.79 4.05
C VAL A 91 -8.99 6.32 4.01
N ASP A 92 -9.90 5.48 4.46
CA ASP A 92 -9.66 4.04 4.52
C ASP A 92 -9.87 3.38 3.16
N ASP A 93 -9.16 2.25 2.96
CA ASP A 93 -9.39 1.29 1.89
C ASP A 93 -9.33 1.84 0.45
N GLN A 94 -8.57 2.91 0.20
CA GLN A 94 -8.32 3.32 -1.18
C GLN A 94 -7.20 2.47 -1.81
N PRO A 95 -7.39 1.98 -3.04
CA PRO A 95 -6.36 1.25 -3.76
C PRO A 95 -5.17 2.16 -4.08
N ILE A 96 -3.94 1.61 -4.01
CA ILE A 96 -2.70 2.38 -4.22
C ILE A 96 -2.67 3.15 -5.55
N ARG A 97 -3.29 2.62 -6.62
CA ARG A 97 -3.39 3.33 -7.91
C ARG A 97 -4.10 4.68 -7.80
N ARG A 98 -5.13 4.80 -6.94
CA ARG A 98 -5.85 6.06 -6.73
C ARG A 98 -4.97 7.07 -6.00
N LEU A 99 -4.12 6.61 -5.10
CA LEU A 99 -3.14 7.48 -4.44
C LEU A 99 -2.12 8.00 -5.45
N TYR A 100 -1.56 7.14 -6.31
CA TYR A 100 -0.65 7.58 -7.36
C TYR A 100 -1.29 8.56 -8.34
N ALA A 101 -2.51 8.31 -8.78
CA ALA A 101 -3.27 9.25 -9.60
C ALA A 101 -3.46 10.60 -8.89
N SER A 102 -3.84 10.58 -7.61
CA SER A 102 -4.00 11.80 -6.81
C SER A 102 -2.70 12.59 -6.69
N VAL A 103 -1.58 11.91 -6.44
CA VAL A 103 -0.26 12.55 -6.35
C VAL A 103 0.14 13.16 -7.70
N LYS A 104 -0.08 12.47 -8.82
CA LYS A 104 0.17 13.01 -10.17
C LYS A 104 -0.60 14.30 -10.43
N ILE A 105 -1.89 14.33 -10.08
CA ILE A 105 -2.75 15.52 -10.19
C ILE A 105 -2.21 16.65 -9.31
N LEU A 106 -1.84 16.36 -8.06
CA LEU A 106 -1.33 17.38 -7.13
C LEU A 106 0.04 17.94 -7.54
N LYS A 107 0.90 17.12 -8.16
CA LYS A 107 2.14 17.60 -8.81
C LYS A 107 1.83 18.54 -9.96
N ALA A 108 0.88 18.16 -10.84
CA ALA A 108 0.48 18.97 -11.98
C ALA A 108 -0.09 20.34 -11.60
N LEU A 109 -0.83 20.40 -10.49
CA LEU A 109 -1.38 21.65 -9.98
C LEU A 109 -0.36 22.50 -9.21
N ASN A 110 0.92 22.10 -9.17
CA ASN A 110 1.98 22.75 -8.38
C ASN A 110 1.56 22.97 -6.91
N ALA A 111 0.90 21.97 -6.32
CA ALA A 111 0.48 22.05 -4.93
C ALA A 111 1.69 22.36 -4.02
N PRO A 112 1.52 23.10 -2.91
CA PRO A 112 2.64 23.60 -2.09
C PRO A 112 3.61 22.51 -1.60
N PHE A 113 3.13 21.28 -1.44
CA PHE A 113 3.91 20.13 -0.97
C PHE A 113 4.57 19.30 -2.09
N THR A 114 4.42 19.68 -3.37
CA THR A 114 4.99 18.97 -4.53
C THR A 114 6.09 19.75 -5.26
N GLN A 115 6.47 20.92 -4.76
CA GLN A 115 7.36 21.91 -5.40
C GLN A 115 8.77 21.40 -5.79
N ASN A 116 9.21 20.24 -5.28
CA ASN A 116 10.51 19.63 -5.58
C ASN A 116 10.42 18.31 -6.39
N ALA A 117 9.23 17.88 -6.81
CA ALA A 117 9.07 16.65 -7.58
C ALA A 117 9.13 16.91 -9.10
N THR A 118 9.74 15.99 -9.85
CA THR A 118 9.68 16.02 -11.32
C THR A 118 8.23 16.06 -11.79
N MET A 119 7.92 16.99 -12.70
CA MET A 119 6.60 17.11 -13.31
C MET A 119 6.32 15.84 -14.14
N ASP A 120 5.44 14.98 -13.63
CA ASP A 120 4.88 13.88 -14.42
C ASP A 120 3.73 14.45 -15.27
N ALA A 121 3.69 14.15 -16.57
CA ALA A 121 2.64 14.64 -17.47
C ALA A 121 1.28 14.04 -17.03
N PRO A 122 0.29 14.87 -16.65
CA PRO A 122 -0.91 14.42 -15.92
C PRO A 122 -2.13 14.16 -16.82
N THR A 123 -1.96 14.14 -18.14
CA THR A 123 -3.07 14.32 -19.09
C THR A 123 -4.11 13.22 -19.06
N GLU A 124 -3.76 11.96 -18.77
CA GLU A 124 -4.74 10.88 -18.73
C GLU A 124 -5.53 10.89 -17.41
N GLU A 125 -4.87 10.97 -16.26
CA GLU A 125 -5.53 10.95 -14.95
C GLU A 125 -6.42 12.18 -14.70
N MET A 126 -6.06 13.35 -15.24
CA MET A 126 -6.90 14.55 -15.17
C MET A 126 -8.14 14.48 -16.06
N GLN A 127 -8.09 13.76 -17.20
CA GLN A 127 -9.23 13.61 -18.10
C GLN A 127 -10.31 12.65 -17.56
N HIS A 128 -9.94 11.76 -16.66
CA HIS A 128 -10.83 10.76 -16.07
C HIS A 128 -11.39 11.13 -14.69
N PHE A 129 -11.09 12.32 -14.18
CA PHE A 129 -11.63 12.89 -12.95
C PHE A 129 -12.83 13.79 -13.23
#